data_AF-A0A164HBP0-F1
#
_entry.id   AF-A0A164HBP0-F1
#
_cell.length_a   1.000
_cell.length_b   1.000
_cell.length_c   1.000
_cell.angle_alpha   90.00
_cell.angle_beta   90.00
_cell.angle_gamma   90.00
#
_symmetry.space_group_name_H-M   'P 1'
#
loop_
_entity.id
_entity.type
_entity.pdbx_description
1 polymer ?
#
loop_
_entity_poly.entity_id
_entity_poly.type
_entity_poly.pdbx_seq_one_letter_code
_entity_poly.pdbx_strand_id
1 'polypeptide(L)'
;MAEAVVHIDELGGYAGPARCYKLSPPVRLDGTDHEYVTVWVQPRLPHQNAEVAVVAATGTGACATLSLIRQPGSHVLHTDPATGEDVHGCHAKALDLLGYRLTQPGPAS
;
A
#
# COMPACT_ATOMS: atom_id res chain seq x y z
N MET A 1 8.80 9.85 -14.11
CA MET A 1 8.90 9.35 -12.72
C MET A 1 7.84 8.27 -12.58
N ALA A 2 8.08 7.21 -11.80
CA ALA A 2 7.04 6.20 -11.59
C ALA A 2 5.97 6.76 -10.62
N GLU A 3 4.71 6.55 -10.94
CA GLU A 3 3.55 7.15 -10.27
C GLU A 3 2.61 6.09 -9.71
N ALA A 4 2.06 6.38 -8.54
CA ALA A 4 1.03 5.58 -7.91
C ALA A 4 -0.21 6.45 -7.70
N VAL A 5 -1.36 6.00 -8.18
CA VAL A 5 -2.65 6.68 -8.02
C VAL A 5 -3.55 5.81 -7.14
N VAL A 6 -4.28 6.43 -6.21
CA VAL A 6 -5.30 5.72 -5.43
C VAL A 6 -6.33 5.12 -6.39
N HIS A 7 -6.43 3.80 -6.40
CA HIS A 7 -7.43 3.06 -7.16
C HIS A 7 -8.67 2.76 -6.31
N ILE A 8 -8.46 2.38 -5.04
CA ILE A 8 -9.50 2.16 -4.03
C ILE A 8 -9.02 2.78 -2.71
N ASP A 9 -9.76 3.72 -2.15
CA ASP A 9 -9.37 4.51 -0.97
C ASP A 9 -9.67 3.80 0.36
N GLU A 10 -10.86 3.21 0.50
CA GLU A 10 -11.30 2.54 1.72
C GLU A 10 -11.45 1.04 1.48
N LEU A 11 -10.32 0.36 1.24
CA LEU A 11 -10.32 -1.07 0.93
C LEU A 11 -10.56 -1.89 2.20
N GLY A 12 -11.68 -2.62 2.24
CA GLY A 12 -11.99 -3.55 3.32
C GLY A 12 -11.19 -4.86 3.28
N GLY A 13 -11.32 -5.67 4.34
CA GLY A 13 -10.73 -7.02 4.41
C GLY A 13 -9.31 -7.09 4.98
N TYR A 14 -8.72 -5.96 5.38
CA TYR A 14 -7.41 -5.84 5.99
C TYR A 14 -7.51 -5.41 7.46
N ALA A 15 -6.50 -5.74 8.26
CA ALA A 15 -6.43 -5.39 9.67
C ALA A 15 -5.97 -3.93 9.88
N GLY A 16 -6.74 -2.97 9.40
CA GLY A 16 -6.46 -1.53 9.50
C GLY A 16 -6.77 -0.78 8.21
N PRO A 17 -6.53 0.54 8.16
CA PRO A 17 -6.75 1.36 6.97
C PRO A 17 -5.93 0.82 5.79
N ALA A 18 -6.60 0.55 4.67
CA ALA A 18 -5.99 -0.03 3.49
C ALA A 18 -6.44 0.67 2.22
N ARG A 19 -5.52 0.77 1.26
CA ARG A 19 -5.71 1.38 -0.05
C ARG A 19 -5.11 0.50 -1.12
N CYS A 20 -5.82 0.36 -2.25
CA CYS A 20 -5.26 -0.19 -3.47
C CYS A 20 -4.76 0.95 -4.34
N TYR A 21 -3.56 0.82 -4.88
CA TYR A 21 -2.95 1.79 -5.79
C TYR A 21 -2.72 1.16 -7.14
N LYS A 22 -3.02 1.91 -8.20
CA LYS A 22 -2.57 1.59 -9.55
C LYS A 22 -1.20 2.21 -9.79
N LEU A 23 -0.28 1.43 -10.32
CA LEU A 23 1.11 1.81 -10.57
C LEU A 23 1.36 2.05 -12.06
N SER A 24 2.13 3.08 -12.37
CA SER A 24 2.55 3.42 -13.72
C SER A 24 4.05 3.82 -13.73
N PRO A 25 4.95 3.02 -14.33
CA PRO A 25 4.71 1.71 -14.95
C PRO A 25 4.35 0.61 -13.92
N PRO A 26 3.90 -0.58 -14.35
CA PRO A 26 3.75 -1.73 -13.46
C PRO A 26 5.05 -2.07 -12.73
N VAL A 27 4.94 -2.55 -11.50
CA VAL A 27 6.10 -2.96 -10.69
C VAL A 27 6.43 -4.42 -10.93
N ARG A 28 7.71 -4.75 -11.09
CA ARG A 28 8.18 -6.14 -11.18
C ARG A 28 8.41 -6.69 -9.77
N LEU A 29 7.56 -7.60 -9.32
CA LEU A 29 7.67 -8.29 -8.02
C LEU A 29 7.71 -9.80 -8.26
N ASP A 30 8.67 -10.49 -7.62
CA ASP A 30 8.85 -11.94 -7.77
C ASP A 30 8.87 -12.42 -9.24
N GLY A 31 9.45 -11.62 -10.14
CA GLY A 31 9.57 -11.93 -11.56
C GLY A 31 8.34 -11.61 -12.41
N THR A 32 7.23 -11.15 -11.82
CA THR A 32 5.97 -10.82 -12.51
C THR A 32 5.66 -9.33 -12.44
N ASP A 33 5.10 -8.76 -13.52
CA ASP A 33 4.66 -7.36 -13.53
C ASP A 33 3.27 -7.24 -12.90
N HIS A 34 3.14 -6.31 -11.95
CA HIS A 34 1.91 -6.02 -11.24
C HIS A 34 1.50 -4.57 -11.44
N GLU A 35 0.28 -4.36 -11.94
CA GLU A 35 -0.29 -3.02 -12.12
C GLU A 35 -0.83 -2.43 -10.81
N TYR A 36 -1.08 -3.27 -9.80
CA TYR A 36 -1.69 -2.84 -8.55
C TYR A 36 -0.91 -3.35 -7.34
N VAL A 37 -0.89 -2.53 -6.30
CA VAL A 37 -0.44 -2.92 -4.96
C VAL A 37 -1.45 -2.47 -3.93
N THR A 38 -1.66 -3.31 -2.92
CA THR A 38 -2.41 -2.92 -1.73
C THR A 38 -1.41 -2.57 -0.65
N VAL A 39 -1.62 -1.41 -0.04
CA VAL A 39 -0.90 -0.97 1.15
C VAL A 39 -1.90 -0.92 2.29
N TRP A 40 -1.57 -1.47 3.45
CA TRP A 40 -2.35 -1.27 4.66
C TRP A 40 -1.47 -0.90 5.85
N VAL A 41 -2.08 -0.18 6.78
CA VAL A 41 -1.46 0.23 8.03
C VAL A 41 -2.09 -0.59 9.15
N GLN A 42 -1.38 -1.59 9.62
CA GLN A 42 -1.82 -2.42 10.73
C GLN A 42 -1.47 -1.75 12.06
N PRO A 43 -2.43 -1.59 12.99
CA PRO A 43 -2.15 -1.08 14.31
C PRO A 43 -1.31 -2.08 15.12
N ARG A 44 -0.72 -1.60 16.21
CA ARG A 44 -0.04 -2.42 17.19
C ARG A 44 -0.96 -3.52 17.72
N LEU A 45 -0.41 -4.73 17.82
CA LEU A 45 -1.00 -5.89 18.48
C LEU A 45 -0.18 -6.23 19.74
N PRO A 46 -0.69 -7.06 20.68
CA PRO A 46 -0.03 -7.29 21.98
C PRO A 46 1.46 -7.66 21.94
N HIS A 47 1.91 -8.32 20.86
CA HIS A 47 3.29 -8.78 20.69
C HIS A 47 3.96 -8.24 19.43
N GLN A 48 3.38 -7.22 18.80
CA GLN A 48 3.82 -6.71 17.51
C GLN A 48 3.60 -5.20 17.43
N ASN A 49 4.63 -4.45 17.03
CA ASN A 49 4.48 -3.03 16.73
C ASN A 49 3.54 -2.82 15.54
N ALA A 50 2.99 -1.60 15.44
CA ALA A 50 2.30 -1.17 14.23
C ALA A 50 3.21 -1.30 13.02
N GLU A 51 2.62 -1.45 11.84
CA GLU A 51 3.38 -1.70 10.63
C GLU A 51 2.61 -1.28 9.39
N VAL A 52 3.37 -1.00 8.35
CA VAL A 52 2.87 -0.80 7.00
C VAL A 52 3.26 -2.03 6.20
N ALA A 53 2.30 -2.61 5.50
CA ALA A 53 2.55 -3.74 4.65
C ALA A 53 2.07 -3.46 3.23
N VAL A 54 2.88 -3.91 2.27
CA VAL A 54 2.65 -3.78 0.83
C VAL A 54 2.56 -5.19 0.25
N VAL A 55 1.56 -5.45 -0.56
CA VAL A 55 1.40 -6.72 -1.29
C VAL A 55 1.07 -6.45 -2.75
N ALA A 56 1.50 -7.34 -3.63
CA ALA A 56 1.01 -7.38 -4.99
C ALA A 56 -0.51 -7.62 -4.98
N ALA A 57 -1.24 -6.84 -5.77
CA ALA A 57 -2.70 -6.85 -5.76
C ALA A 57 -3.29 -6.94 -7.17
N THR A 58 -4.56 -7.36 -7.23
CA THR A 58 -5.39 -7.24 -8.42
C THR A 58 -6.10 -5.88 -8.43
N GLY A 59 -6.84 -5.57 -9.51
CA GLY A 59 -7.67 -4.36 -9.56
C GLY A 59 -8.76 -4.29 -8.48
N THR A 60 -9.12 -5.42 -7.84
CA THR A 60 -10.07 -5.40 -6.70
C THR A 60 -9.41 -5.11 -5.36
N GLY A 61 -8.08 -4.97 -5.33
CA GLY A 61 -7.30 -4.83 -4.10
C GLY A 61 -7.01 -6.16 -3.40
N ALA A 62 -7.54 -7.28 -3.87
CA ALA A 62 -7.20 -8.61 -3.37
C ALA A 62 -5.75 -8.96 -3.69
N CYS A 63 -5.12 -9.81 -2.87
CA CYS A 63 -3.78 -10.30 -3.12
C CYS A 63 -3.70 -11.00 -4.50
N ALA A 64 -2.71 -10.62 -5.31
CA ALA A 64 -2.51 -11.19 -6.65
C ALA A 64 -1.76 -12.53 -6.63
N THR A 65 -1.21 -12.91 -5.49
CA THR A 65 -0.44 -14.15 -5.30
C THR A 65 -1.21 -15.12 -4.42
N LEU A 66 -0.68 -16.34 -4.24
CA LEU A 66 -1.31 -17.38 -3.42
C LEU A 66 -1.27 -17.09 -1.91
N SER A 67 -0.42 -16.16 -1.48
CA SER A 67 -0.18 -15.82 -0.08
C SER A 67 0.16 -14.33 0.06
N LEU A 68 -0.18 -13.71 1.20
CA LEU A 68 0.20 -12.33 1.52
C LEU A 68 1.71 -12.23 1.80
N ILE A 69 2.51 -12.20 0.72
CA ILE A 69 3.95 -12.00 0.78
C ILE A 69 4.22 -10.50 0.82
N ARG A 70 4.90 -10.05 1.87
CA ARG A 70 5.29 -8.65 1.99
C ARG A 70 6.30 -8.28 0.93
N GLN A 71 6.03 -7.15 0.29
CA GLN A 71 6.82 -6.61 -0.79
C GLN A 71 7.64 -5.40 -0.30
N PRO A 72 8.64 -4.95 -1.08
CA PRO A 72 9.37 -3.72 -0.80
C PRO A 72 8.42 -2.56 -0.47
N GLY A 73 8.84 -1.71 0.46
CA GLY A 73 8.00 -0.67 1.04
C GLY A 73 7.25 -1.07 2.31
N SER A 74 7.14 -2.36 2.61
CA SER A 74 6.68 -2.82 3.93
C SER A 74 7.69 -2.45 5.02
N HIS A 75 7.24 -1.91 6.15
CA HIS A 75 8.10 -1.49 7.26
C HIS A 75 7.36 -1.45 8.59
N VAL A 76 8.10 -1.56 9.70
CA VAL A 76 7.55 -1.45 11.07
C VAL A 76 7.52 0.01 11.49
N LEU A 77 6.48 0.39 12.22
CA LEU A 77 6.33 1.70 12.84
C LEU A 77 6.71 1.62 14.32
N HIS A 78 7.30 2.68 14.85
CA HIS A 78 7.63 2.76 16.28
C HIS A 78 6.45 3.23 17.14
N THR A 79 5.44 3.82 16.51
CA THR A 79 4.22 4.32 17.14
C THR A 79 3.02 4.01 16.27
N ASP A 80 1.83 3.89 16.87
CA ASP A 80 0.59 3.82 16.12
C ASP A 80 0.32 5.17 15.41
N PRO A 81 -0.13 5.16 14.14
CA PRO A 81 -0.62 6.37 13.49
C PRO A 81 -1.90 6.82 14.17
N ALA A 82 -1.97 8.09 14.57
CA ALA A 82 -3.07 8.62 15.37
C ALA A 82 -4.11 9.37 14.52
N THR A 83 -3.71 9.83 13.32
CA THR A 83 -4.52 10.67 12.46
C THR A 83 -4.60 10.13 11.03
N GLY A 84 -5.59 10.60 10.26
CA GLY A 84 -5.66 10.30 8.83
C GLY A 84 -4.45 10.83 8.03
N GLU A 85 -3.82 11.90 8.51
CA GLU A 85 -2.58 12.44 7.93
C GLU A 85 -1.39 11.50 8.17
N ASP A 86 -1.26 10.93 9.37
CA ASP A 86 -0.24 9.93 9.67
C ASP A 86 -0.39 8.69 8.79
N VAL A 87 -1.63 8.21 8.64
CA VAL A 87 -1.97 7.09 7.75
C VAL A 87 -1.59 7.41 6.32
N HIS A 88 -1.97 8.59 5.81
CA HIS A 88 -1.60 9.03 4.47
C HIS A 88 -0.07 9.09 4.28
N GLY A 89 0.66 9.61 5.28
CA GLY A 89 2.12 9.63 5.30
C GLY A 89 2.73 8.23 5.24
N CYS A 90 2.16 7.27 5.98
CA CYS A 90 2.57 5.85 5.93
C CYS A 90 2.42 5.25 4.53
N HIS A 91 1.28 5.49 3.87
CA HIS A 91 1.06 5.05 2.50
C HIS A 91 2.03 5.69 1.51
N ALA A 92 2.20 7.01 1.59
CA ALA A 92 3.12 7.74 0.72
C ALA A 92 4.56 7.22 0.89
N LYS A 93 4.97 6.93 2.13
CA LYS A 93 6.31 6.39 2.40
C LYS A 93 6.49 4.97 1.87
N ALA A 94 5.48 4.12 1.99
CA ALA A 94 5.53 2.77 1.44
C ALA A 94 5.70 2.77 -0.08
N LEU A 95 4.97 3.66 -0.78
CA LEU A 95 5.08 3.84 -2.23
C LEU A 95 6.44 4.43 -2.63
N ASP A 96 6.95 5.41 -1.88
CA ASP A 96 8.28 6.00 -2.09
C ASP A 96 9.39 4.95 -1.99
N LEU A 97 9.31 4.07 -0.99
CA LEU A 97 10.22 2.93 -0.83
C LEU A 97 10.08 1.87 -1.92
N LEU A 98 8.93 1.80 -2.59
CA LEU A 98 8.71 0.97 -3.79
C LEU A 98 9.22 1.67 -5.07
N GLY A 99 9.64 2.93 -4.98
CA GLY A 99 10.12 3.73 -6.12
C GLY A 99 9.02 4.55 -6.81
N TYR A 100 7.84 4.69 -6.20
CA TYR A 100 6.68 5.37 -6.76
C TYR A 100 6.33 6.62 -5.99
N ARG A 101 6.05 7.70 -6.73
CA ARG A 101 5.47 8.91 -6.13
C ARG A 101 3.96 8.78 -6.08
N LEU A 102 3.37 8.94 -4.90
CA LEU A 102 1.93 9.06 -4.74
C LEU A 102 1.44 10.36 -5.40
N THR A 103 0.56 10.23 -6.38
CA THR A 103 -0.13 11.35 -7.03
C THR A 103 -1.60 11.33 -6.61
N GLN A 104 -2.17 12.52 -6.38
CA GLN A 104 -3.62 12.61 -6.22
C GLN A 104 -4.29 12.26 -7.54
N PRO A 105 -5.46 11.59 -7.53
CA PRO A 105 -6.25 11.47 -8.74
C PRO A 105 -6.54 12.89 -9.26
N GLY A 106 -6.30 13.12 -10.55
CA GLY A 106 -6.78 14.33 -11.22
C GLY A 106 -8.32 14.43 -11.07
N PRO A 107 -8.90 15.63 -11.22
CA PRO A 107 -10.35 15.79 -11.13
C PRO A 107 -11.02 14.79 -12.08
N ALA A 108 -11.95 13.99 -11.54
CA ALA A 108 -12.77 13.10 -12.34
C ALA A 108 -13.51 13.95 -13.37
N SER A 109 -13.20 13.74 -14.65
CA SER A 109 -13.88 14.34 -15.80
C SER A 109 -15.24 13.72 -16.03
#